data_AF-A0A519RM29-F1
#
_entry.id   AF-A0A519RM29-F1
#
_cell.length_a   1.000
_cell.length_b   1.000
_cell.length_c   1.000
_cell.angle_alpha   90.00
_cell.angle_beta   90.00
_cell.angle_gamma   90.00
#
_symmetry.space_group_name_H-M   'P 1'
#
loop_
_entity.id
_entity.type
_entity.pdbx_description
1 polymer ?
#
loop_
_entity_poly.entity_id
_entity_poly.type
_entity_poly.pdbx_seq_one_letter_code
_entity_poly.pdbx_strand_id
1 'polypeptide(L)'
;MLTLSYQRRALHFNFPARTSRGALTEHVAYYLELRDQRNSSLVGWGEAAPLAGLSPDYGPGFETYVQQLCRTLNKQHFAFREDIELADLVGPELPALRFALETAVLDLASGGRHQLYTNAFSQGQASLPINGLVWMGDAPFMRAQIRQKLAAGYSCLKLKIGSLDFATELALLTEIRAEAGPAQLTLRV
;
A
#
# COMPACT_ATOMS: atom_id res chain seq x y z
N MET A 1 11.53 -9.14 26.11
CA MET A 1 10.05 -9.14 26.01
C MET A 1 9.69 -8.11 24.96
N LEU A 2 8.70 -8.41 24.13
CA LEU A 2 8.27 -7.50 23.09
C LEU A 2 7.27 -6.46 23.60
N THR A 3 7.33 -5.26 23.03
CA THR A 3 6.31 -4.23 23.19
C THR A 3 5.89 -3.67 21.84
N LEU A 4 4.58 -3.58 21.63
CA LEU A 4 3.96 -3.00 20.46
C LEU A 4 3.29 -1.68 20.81
N SER A 5 3.57 -0.66 20.02
CA SER A 5 2.85 0.62 20.01
C SER A 5 2.45 0.98 18.59
N TYR A 6 1.65 2.04 18.42
CA TYR A 6 1.28 2.50 17.08
C TYR A 6 1.24 4.02 16.97
N GLN A 7 1.39 4.51 15.73
CA GLN A 7 1.19 5.90 15.37
C GLN A 7 0.13 5.99 14.27
N ARG A 8 -0.91 6.81 14.48
CA ARG A 8 -1.92 7.12 13.47
C ARG A 8 -1.49 8.33 12.65
N ARG A 9 -1.54 8.22 11.32
CA ARG A 9 -1.19 9.30 10.40
C ARG A 9 -2.27 9.47 9.34
N ALA A 10 -2.85 10.66 9.27
CA ALA A 10 -3.65 11.09 8.14
C ALA A 10 -2.73 11.60 7.03
N LEU A 11 -2.89 11.05 5.82
CA LEU A 11 -2.19 11.42 4.60
C LEU A 11 -3.19 12.08 3.65
N HIS A 12 -2.90 13.29 3.20
CA HIS A 12 -3.77 14.01 2.28
C HIS A 12 -3.34 13.74 0.84
N PHE A 13 -4.30 13.41 -0.03
CA PHE A 13 -4.01 13.27 -1.45
C PHE A 13 -3.74 14.66 -2.06
N ASN A 14 -2.75 14.74 -2.96
CA ASN A 14 -2.41 15.98 -3.69
C ASN A 14 -3.57 16.49 -4.57
N PHE A 15 -4.53 15.63 -4.91
CA PHE A 15 -5.77 15.93 -5.61
C PHE A 15 -6.85 14.90 -5.22
N PRO A 16 -8.15 15.19 -5.40
CA PRO A 16 -9.21 14.22 -5.12
C PRO A 16 -9.05 12.95 -5.98
N ALA A 17 -8.59 11.87 -5.36
CA ALA A 17 -8.31 10.61 -6.03
C ALA A 17 -9.61 9.85 -6.30
N ARG A 18 -10.20 10.07 -7.48
CA ARG A 18 -11.45 9.41 -7.87
C ARG A 18 -11.26 7.90 -8.08
N THR A 19 -12.15 7.14 -7.46
CA THR A 19 -12.31 5.69 -7.63
C THR A 19 -13.74 5.41 -8.08
N SER A 20 -14.03 4.16 -8.45
CA SER A 20 -15.40 3.72 -8.73
C SER A 20 -16.32 3.79 -7.50
N ARG A 21 -15.76 3.99 -6.30
CA ARG A 21 -16.47 4.07 -5.01
C ARG A 21 -16.46 5.48 -4.41
N GLY A 22 -16.10 6.50 -5.19
CA GLY A 22 -16.04 7.90 -4.76
C GLY A 22 -14.63 8.49 -4.77
N ALA A 23 -14.54 9.77 -4.39
CA ALA A 23 -13.26 10.47 -4.31
C ALA A 23 -12.60 10.28 -2.94
N LEU A 24 -11.32 9.95 -2.94
CA LEU A 24 -10.49 9.89 -1.74
C LEU A 24 -9.71 11.19 -1.60
N THR A 25 -9.86 11.84 -0.45
CA THR A 25 -9.13 13.09 -0.09
C THR A 25 -8.12 12.86 1.03
N GLU A 26 -8.37 11.85 1.86
CA GLU A 26 -7.50 11.43 2.95
C GLU A 26 -7.31 9.90 2.91
N HIS A 27 -6.14 9.45 3.34
CA HIS A 27 -5.81 8.06 3.62
C HIS A 27 -5.16 7.96 4.99
N VAL A 28 -5.67 7.08 5.86
CA VAL A 28 -5.16 6.91 7.22
C VAL A 28 -4.27 5.68 7.28
N ALA A 29 -3.03 5.86 7.71
CA ALA A 29 -2.09 4.79 8.00
C ALA A 29 -1.86 4.65 9.51
N TYR A 30 -1.72 3.41 9.96
CA TYR A 30 -1.33 3.04 11.31
C TYR A 30 0.04 2.36 11.24
N TYR A 31 1.07 3.04 11.73
CA TYR A 31 2.42 2.51 11.80
C TYR A 31 2.59 1.76 13.11
N LEU A 32 2.80 0.45 13.03
CA LEU A 32 3.10 -0.39 14.16
C LEU A 32 4.59 -0.35 14.46
N GLU A 33 4.92 -0.15 15.74
CA GLU A 33 6.29 -0.10 16.24
C GLU A 33 6.49 -1.23 17.25
N LEU A 34 7.27 -2.24 16.87
CA LEU A 34 7.58 -3.41 17.69
C LEU A 34 9.01 -3.36 18.21
N ARG A 35 9.19 -3.38 19.53
CA ARG A 35 10.50 -3.30 20.18
C ARG A 35 10.81 -4.54 21.01
N ASP A 36 12.06 -5.00 21.04
CA ASP A 36 12.54 -5.93 22.07
C ASP A 36 13.11 -5.14 23.24
N GLN A 37 12.52 -5.29 24.43
CA GLN A 37 13.02 -4.66 25.66
C GLN A 37 14.44 -5.06 26.04
N ARG A 38 14.93 -6.22 25.55
CA ARG A 38 16.32 -6.64 25.78
C ARG A 38 17.32 -5.83 24.94
N ASN A 39 16.86 -5.25 23.84
CA ASN A 39 17.65 -4.41 22.97
C ASN A 39 16.78 -3.31 22.36
N SER A 40 16.65 -2.20 23.09
CA SER A 40 15.77 -1.08 22.71
C SER A 40 16.17 -0.36 21.42
N SER A 41 17.38 -0.61 20.89
CA SER A 41 17.80 -0.08 19.60
C SER A 41 17.21 -0.85 18.41
N LEU A 42 16.67 -2.04 18.64
CA LEU A 42 16.00 -2.83 17.61
C LEU A 42 14.50 -2.52 17.59
N VAL A 43 14.04 -2.02 16.45
CA VAL A 43 12.64 -1.65 16.23
C VAL A 43 12.21 -2.21 14.89
N GLY A 44 11.18 -3.05 14.90
CA GLY A 44 10.51 -3.51 13.69
C GLY A 44 9.31 -2.66 13.37
N TRP A 45 9.15 -2.34 12.09
CA TRP A 45 8.06 -1.49 11.61
C TRP A 45 7.11 -2.23 10.68
N GLY A 46 5.82 -1.94 10.85
CA GLY A 46 4.77 -2.40 9.96
C GLY A 46 3.74 -1.33 9.70
N GLU A 47 2.99 -1.47 8.61
CA GLU A 47 1.99 -0.49 8.19
C GLU A 47 0.64 -1.16 7.94
N ALA A 48 -0.38 -0.69 8.66
CA ALA A 48 -1.76 -1.02 8.37
C ALA A 48 -2.45 0.22 7.78
N ALA A 49 -2.81 0.17 6.51
CA ALA A 49 -3.43 1.30 5.82
C ALA A 49 -4.65 0.82 5.00
N PRO A 50 -5.74 0.37 5.67
CA PRO A 50 -6.92 -0.09 4.97
C PRO A 50 -7.52 1.06 4.14
N LEU A 51 -7.89 0.76 2.90
CA LEU A 51 -8.34 1.73 1.93
C LEU A 51 -9.86 1.88 1.95
N ALA A 52 -10.33 3.12 2.06
CA ALA A 52 -11.75 3.42 2.21
C ALA A 52 -12.60 2.80 1.09
N GLY A 53 -13.55 1.98 1.52
CA GLY A 53 -14.46 1.28 0.62
C GLY A 53 -13.80 0.23 -0.25
N LEU A 54 -12.50 -0.09 -0.14
CA LEU A 54 -11.81 -1.12 -0.94
C LEU A 54 -11.25 -2.26 -0.08
N SER A 55 -10.74 -1.95 1.11
CA SER A 55 -10.28 -2.95 2.06
C SER A 55 -11.45 -3.50 2.88
N PRO A 56 -11.50 -4.83 3.12
CA PRO A 56 -12.59 -5.46 3.89
C PRO A 56 -12.60 -5.06 5.37
N ASP A 57 -11.42 -4.70 5.91
CA ASP A 57 -11.21 -4.24 7.27
C ASP A 57 -11.24 -2.71 7.42
N TYR A 58 -11.59 -1.98 6.36
CA TYR A 58 -11.81 -0.56 6.49
C TYR A 58 -13.11 -0.28 7.24
N GLY A 59 -13.04 0.51 8.32
CA GLY A 59 -14.21 1.00 9.03
C GLY A 59 -13.86 1.85 10.24
N PRO A 60 -14.86 2.53 10.85
CA PRO A 60 -14.63 3.37 12.03
C PRO A 60 -14.09 2.59 13.24
N GLY A 61 -14.33 1.27 13.29
CA GLY A 61 -13.80 0.39 14.34
C GLY A 61 -12.35 -0.06 14.14
N PHE A 62 -11.70 0.28 13.02
CA PHE A 62 -10.38 -0.25 12.71
C PHE A 62 -9.32 0.11 13.75
N GLU A 63 -9.29 1.37 14.22
CA GLU A 63 -8.36 1.80 15.25
C GLU A 63 -8.53 1.05 16.58
N THR A 64 -9.76 0.66 16.92
CA THR A 64 -10.03 -0.16 18.10
C THR A 64 -9.32 -1.52 18.02
N TYR A 65 -9.29 -2.15 16.83
CA TYR A 65 -8.54 -3.39 16.64
C TYR A 65 -7.02 -3.18 16.76
N VAL A 66 -6.49 -2.07 16.25
CA VAL A 66 -5.07 -1.69 16.42
C VAL A 66 -4.71 -1.54 17.91
N GLN A 67 -5.55 -0.83 18.67
CA GLN A 67 -5.38 -0.66 20.11
C GLN A 67 -5.48 -1.99 20.86
N GLN A 68 -6.44 -2.84 20.51
CA GLN A 68 -6.61 -4.16 21.11
C GLN A 68 -5.39 -5.03 20.87
N LEU A 69 -4.85 -5.05 19.65
CA LEU A 69 -3.64 -5.79 19.33
C LEU A 69 -2.46 -5.33 20.21
N CYS A 70 -2.23 -4.02 20.33
CA CYS A 70 -1.18 -3.48 21.20
C CYS A 70 -1.36 -3.93 22.66
N ARG A 71 -2.58 -3.86 23.20
CA ARG A 71 -2.88 -4.29 24.57
C ARG A 71 -2.64 -5.78 24.77
N THR A 72 -3.12 -6.62 23.85
CA THR A 72 -2.97 -8.08 23.92
C THR A 72 -1.50 -8.48 23.90
N LEU A 73 -0.74 -7.98 22.93
CA LEU A 73 0.68 -8.29 22.78
C LEU A 73 1.49 -7.84 24.00
N ASN A 74 1.25 -6.61 24.49
CA ASN A 74 1.96 -6.07 25.64
C ASN A 74 1.64 -6.80 26.96
N LYS A 75 0.45 -7.39 27.09
CA LYS A 75 0.05 -8.17 28.27
C LYS A 75 0.63 -9.58 28.28
N GLN A 76 0.79 -10.19 27.11
CA GLN A 76 1.28 -11.58 27.00
C GLN A 76 2.81 -11.69 27.14
N HIS A 77 3.54 -10.57 27.10
CA HIS A 77 5.00 -10.52 27.33
C HIS A 77 5.82 -11.45 26.42
N PHE A 78 5.40 -11.63 25.17
CA PHE A 78 6.05 -12.50 24.18
C PHE A 78 7.57 -12.32 24.11
N ALA A 79 8.31 -13.42 24.00
CA ALA A 79 9.73 -13.40 23.70
C ALA A 79 9.98 -13.39 22.18
N PHE A 80 11.00 -12.65 21.75
CA PHE A 80 11.39 -12.60 20.35
C PHE A 80 12.02 -13.95 19.93
N ARG A 81 11.51 -14.54 18.83
CA ARG A 81 11.87 -15.83 18.17
C ARG A 81 11.31 -17.14 18.73
N GLU A 82 10.71 -17.16 19.92
CA GLU A 82 10.27 -18.43 20.53
C GLU A 82 8.74 -18.60 20.58
N ASP A 83 7.95 -17.52 20.47
CA ASP A 83 6.51 -17.58 20.82
C ASP A 83 5.54 -17.02 19.77
N ILE A 84 6.02 -16.75 18.55
CA ILE A 84 5.37 -15.76 17.69
C ILE A 84 4.76 -16.42 16.44
N GLU A 85 3.65 -17.15 16.66
CA GLU A 85 2.67 -17.44 15.61
C GLU A 85 1.67 -16.25 15.49
N LEU A 86 2.18 -15.06 15.13
CA LEU A 86 1.38 -13.81 15.04
C LEU A 86 0.16 -13.91 14.13
N ALA A 87 0.21 -14.85 13.19
CA ALA A 87 -0.86 -15.16 12.27
C ALA A 87 -2.19 -15.42 13.00
N ASP A 88 -2.13 -15.83 14.27
CA ASP A 88 -3.29 -16.13 15.10
C ASP A 88 -3.72 -14.97 16.01
N LEU A 89 -2.88 -13.94 16.22
CA LEU A 89 -3.25 -12.75 17.01
C LEU A 89 -4.19 -11.81 16.27
N VAL A 90 -4.18 -11.87 14.94
CA VAL A 90 -5.02 -11.06 14.07
C VAL A 90 -5.71 -11.98 13.07
N GLY A 91 -7.03 -12.05 13.17
CA GLY A 91 -7.83 -12.90 12.30
C GLY A 91 -7.76 -12.48 10.82
N PRO A 92 -8.09 -13.39 9.89
CA PRO A 92 -8.03 -13.14 8.44
C PRO A 92 -9.01 -12.05 7.96
N GLU A 93 -9.99 -11.69 8.78
CA GLU A 93 -10.91 -10.58 8.54
C GLU A 93 -10.27 -9.19 8.69
N LEU A 94 -9.06 -9.09 9.26
CA LEU A 94 -8.27 -7.86 9.43
C LEU A 94 -6.95 -7.90 8.64
N PRO A 95 -6.97 -8.08 7.31
CA PRO A 95 -5.77 -8.32 6.51
C PRO A 95 -4.74 -7.20 6.58
N ALA A 96 -5.13 -5.93 6.63
CA ALA A 96 -4.18 -4.82 6.73
C ALA A 96 -3.49 -4.80 8.09
N LEU A 97 -4.21 -5.08 9.18
CA LEU A 97 -3.63 -5.15 10.51
C LEU A 97 -2.71 -6.37 10.66
N ARG A 98 -3.11 -7.52 10.10
CA ARG A 98 -2.30 -8.74 10.08
C ARG A 98 -1.00 -8.51 9.31
N PHE A 99 -1.09 -7.92 8.11
CA PHE A 99 0.09 -7.57 7.31
C PHE A 99 1.04 -6.63 8.06
N ALA A 100 0.52 -5.62 8.76
CA ALA A 100 1.34 -4.73 9.57
C ALA A 100 2.08 -5.46 10.70
N LEU A 101 1.43 -6.40 11.38
CA LEU A 101 2.06 -7.18 12.43
C LEU A 101 3.15 -8.12 11.88
N GLU A 102 2.86 -8.81 10.78
CA GLU A 102 3.80 -9.70 10.09
C GLU A 102 5.03 -8.94 9.62
N THR A 103 4.85 -7.77 9.00
CA THR A 103 5.96 -6.92 8.54
C THR A 103 6.79 -6.34 9.67
N ALA A 104 6.16 -5.92 10.78
CA ALA A 104 6.87 -5.45 11.97
C ALA A 104 7.75 -6.55 12.57
N VAL A 105 7.27 -7.80 12.66
CA VAL A 105 8.09 -8.91 13.16
C VAL A 105 9.19 -9.29 12.19
N LEU A 106 8.91 -9.34 10.88
CA LEU A 106 9.93 -9.61 9.87
C LEU A 106 11.05 -8.55 9.87
N ASP A 107 10.69 -7.27 10.00
CA ASP A 107 11.66 -6.19 10.07
C ASP A 107 12.49 -6.28 11.36
N LEU A 108 11.85 -6.48 12.52
CA LEU A 108 12.58 -6.68 13.78
C LEU A 108 13.53 -7.88 13.69
N ALA A 109 13.09 -8.98 13.08
CA ALA A 109 13.90 -10.18 12.92
C ALA A 109 15.06 -10.02 11.96
N SER A 110 14.94 -9.08 11.04
CA SER A 110 16.00 -8.63 10.15
C SER A 110 16.88 -7.53 10.77
N GLY A 111 16.67 -7.19 12.05
CA GLY A 111 17.47 -6.21 12.78
C GLY A 111 16.93 -4.77 12.72
N GLY A 112 15.65 -4.58 12.35
CA GLY A 112 14.99 -3.28 12.35
C GLY A 112 15.55 -2.30 11.31
N ARG A 113 15.79 -2.80 10.09
CA ARG A 113 16.47 -2.05 9.03
C ARG A 113 15.53 -1.49 7.96
N HIS A 114 14.22 -1.58 8.19
CA HIS A 114 13.18 -1.31 7.19
C HIS A 114 13.36 -2.16 5.92
N GLN A 115 13.85 -3.39 6.11
CA GLN A 115 14.19 -4.30 5.02
C GLN A 115 13.65 -5.69 5.32
N LEU A 116 12.50 -6.02 4.73
CA LEU A 116 11.81 -7.30 4.95
C LEU A 116 12.57 -8.50 4.38
N TYR A 117 13.21 -8.32 3.21
CA TYR A 117 13.94 -9.38 2.52
C TYR A 117 15.24 -8.84 1.93
N THR A 118 16.27 -9.68 1.91
CA THR A 118 17.54 -9.38 1.23
C THR A 118 17.53 -9.97 -0.17
N ASN A 119 17.34 -9.11 -1.17
CA ASN A 119 17.36 -9.43 -2.59
C ASN A 119 17.92 -8.27 -3.43
N ALA A 120 18.11 -8.49 -4.73
CA ALA A 120 18.68 -7.49 -5.64
C ALA A 120 17.91 -6.15 -5.65
N PHE A 121 16.58 -6.18 -5.54
CA PHE A 121 15.76 -4.95 -5.47
C PHE A 121 16.03 -4.18 -4.17
N SER A 122 15.95 -4.85 -3.01
CA SER A 122 16.19 -4.23 -1.70
C SER A 122 17.62 -3.68 -1.53
N GLN A 123 18.57 -4.20 -2.31
CA GLN A 123 19.97 -3.76 -2.32
C GLN A 123 20.26 -2.70 -3.41
N GLY A 124 19.26 -2.26 -4.17
CA GLY A 124 19.44 -1.30 -5.25
C GLY A 124 20.17 -1.83 -6.48
N GLN A 125 20.37 -3.15 -6.57
CA GLN A 125 21.03 -3.82 -7.69
C GLN A 125 20.07 -4.15 -8.85
N ALA A 126 18.77 -4.15 -8.58
CA ALA A 126 17.73 -4.34 -9.58
C ALA A 126 16.59 -3.31 -9.37
N SER A 127 15.96 -2.89 -10.47
CA SER A 127 14.75 -2.08 -10.44
C SER A 127 13.50 -2.94 -10.59
N LEU A 128 12.39 -2.55 -9.96
CA LEU A 128 11.08 -3.10 -10.27
C LEU A 128 10.31 -2.15 -11.20
N PRO A 129 9.88 -2.60 -12.38
CA PRO A 129 9.09 -1.76 -13.26
C PRO A 129 7.72 -1.47 -12.64
N ILE A 130 7.27 -0.22 -12.73
CA ILE A 130 5.95 0.23 -12.29
C ILE A 130 5.12 0.70 -13.48
N ASN A 131 3.80 0.59 -13.37
CA ASN A 131 2.89 1.07 -14.40
C ASN A 131 2.66 2.57 -14.26
N GLY A 132 2.53 3.26 -15.40
CA GLY A 132 2.05 4.63 -15.45
C GLY A 132 0.54 4.66 -15.18
N LEU A 133 0.14 4.91 -13.94
CA LEU A 133 -1.27 5.03 -13.58
C LEU A 133 -1.86 6.32 -14.16
N VAL A 134 -2.96 6.18 -14.89
CA VAL A 134 -3.81 7.27 -15.37
C VAL A 134 -5.09 7.27 -14.55
N TRP A 135 -5.31 8.36 -13.79
CA TRP A 135 -6.49 8.53 -12.95
C TRP A 135 -7.71 8.90 -13.77
N MET A 136 -8.88 8.43 -13.32
CA MET A 136 -10.18 8.83 -13.87
C MET A 136 -10.41 10.34 -13.70
N GLY A 137 -10.92 10.96 -14.76
CA GLY A 137 -11.30 12.37 -14.80
C GLY A 137 -12.00 12.66 -16.13
N ASP A 138 -12.07 13.94 -16.52
CA ASP A 138 -12.53 14.28 -17.86
C ASP A 138 -11.48 13.88 -18.93
N ALA A 139 -11.91 13.85 -20.20
CA ALA A 139 -11.03 13.45 -21.30
C ALA A 139 -9.77 14.33 -21.42
N PRO A 140 -9.83 15.68 -21.32
CA PRO A 140 -8.63 16.52 -21.30
C PRO A 140 -7.63 16.16 -20.18
N PHE A 141 -8.11 15.95 -18.95
CA PHE A 141 -7.30 15.56 -17.81
C PHE A 141 -6.64 14.20 -18.00
N MET A 142 -7.38 13.23 -18.53
CA MET A 142 -6.83 11.90 -18.84
C MET A 142 -5.76 11.97 -19.94
N ARG A 143 -5.99 12.75 -21.02
CA ARG A 143 -5.00 12.96 -22.09
C ARG A 143 -3.72 13.61 -21.58
N ALA A 144 -3.82 14.59 -20.69
CA ALA A 144 -2.65 15.25 -20.11
C ALA A 144 -1.78 14.25 -19.33
N GLN A 145 -2.39 13.41 -18.50
CA GLN A 145 -1.67 12.35 -17.78
C GLN A 145 -1.04 11.32 -18.72
N ILE A 146 -1.77 10.88 -19.75
CA ILE A 146 -1.25 9.93 -20.76
C ILE A 146 0.03 10.47 -21.39
N ARG A 147 -0.01 11.70 -21.93
CA ARG A 147 1.14 12.34 -22.55
C ARG A 147 2.31 12.47 -21.58
N GLN A 148 2.04 12.87 -20.33
CA GLN A 148 3.06 12.96 -19.29
C GLN A 148 3.74 11.60 -19.03
N LYS A 149 2.97 10.50 -18.96
CA LYS A 149 3.53 9.16 -18.71
C LYS A 149 4.29 8.62 -19.92
N LEU A 150 3.82 8.87 -21.14
CA LEU A 150 4.55 8.52 -22.36
C LEU A 150 5.89 9.27 -22.42
N ALA A 151 5.89 10.58 -22.17
CA ALA A 151 7.11 11.39 -22.12
C ALA A 151 8.09 10.96 -21.02
N ALA A 152 7.58 10.43 -19.90
CA ALA A 152 8.39 9.88 -18.82
C ALA A 152 8.95 8.46 -19.12
N GLY A 153 8.67 7.88 -20.28
CA GLY A 153 9.26 6.62 -20.72
C GLY A 153 8.61 5.36 -20.14
N TYR A 154 7.36 5.43 -19.69
CA TYR A 154 6.64 4.24 -19.22
C TYR A 154 6.36 3.27 -20.37
N SER A 155 6.71 1.99 -20.18
CA SER A 155 6.40 0.90 -21.12
C SER A 155 5.06 0.20 -20.82
N CYS A 156 4.40 0.55 -19.71
CA CYS A 156 3.04 0.12 -19.40
C CYS A 156 2.22 1.27 -18.80
N LEU A 157 1.02 1.50 -19.34
CA LEU A 157 0.03 2.38 -18.74
C LEU A 157 -1.13 1.57 -18.16
N LYS A 158 -1.55 1.90 -16.92
CA LYS A 158 -2.77 1.39 -16.29
C LYS A 158 -3.79 2.52 -16.27
N LEU A 159 -4.84 2.39 -17.07
CA LEU A 159 -5.93 3.35 -17.10
C LEU A 159 -7.02 2.89 -16.15
N LYS A 160 -7.53 3.80 -15.33
CA LYS A 160 -8.80 3.59 -14.64
C LYS A 160 -9.93 4.03 -15.58
N ILE A 161 -10.83 3.11 -15.91
CA ILE A 161 -11.95 3.31 -16.83
C ILE A 161 -13.30 3.13 -16.12
N GLY A 162 -14.41 3.43 -16.80
CA GLY A 162 -15.77 3.35 -16.28
C GLY A 162 -16.28 4.68 -15.68
N SER A 163 -15.59 5.79 -15.91
CA SER A 163 -16.03 7.12 -15.45
C SER A 163 -16.59 8.01 -16.55
N LEU A 164 -16.30 7.68 -17.81
CA LEU A 164 -16.81 8.37 -19.00
C LEU A 164 -17.67 7.39 -19.82
N ASP A 165 -18.34 7.88 -20.86
CA ASP A 165 -19.02 6.99 -21.79
C ASP A 165 -18.03 6.12 -22.56
N PHE A 166 -18.47 4.93 -22.96
CA PHE A 166 -17.64 3.92 -23.60
C PHE A 166 -16.91 4.44 -24.85
N ALA A 167 -17.58 5.27 -25.67
CA ALA A 167 -17.00 5.78 -26.91
C ALA A 167 -15.84 6.74 -26.63
N THR A 168 -15.98 7.59 -25.61
CA THR A 168 -14.90 8.48 -25.16
C THR A 168 -13.68 7.70 -24.65
N GLU A 169 -13.88 6.70 -23.80
CA GLU A 169 -12.77 5.90 -23.26
C GLU A 169 -12.07 5.07 -24.36
N LEU A 170 -12.84 4.52 -25.31
CA LEU A 170 -12.29 3.83 -26.47
C LEU A 170 -11.48 4.76 -27.37
N ALA A 171 -11.92 6.01 -27.56
CA ALA A 171 -11.18 7.01 -28.31
C ALA A 171 -9.83 7.33 -27.65
N LEU A 172 -9.79 7.48 -26.33
CA LEU A 172 -8.53 7.68 -25.58
C LEU A 172 -7.56 6.52 -25.78
N LEU A 173 -8.04 5.26 -25.71
CA LEU A 173 -7.20 4.09 -25.95
C LEU A 173 -6.67 4.04 -27.40
N THR A 174 -7.51 4.45 -28.35
CA THR A 174 -7.14 4.52 -29.77
C THR A 174 -6.05 5.56 -30.01
N GLU A 175 -6.15 6.73 -29.37
CA GLU A 175 -5.13 7.78 -29.44
C GLU A 175 -3.77 7.30 -28.90
N ILE A 176 -3.77 6.60 -27.76
CA ILE A 176 -2.53 6.01 -27.23
C ILE A 176 -1.92 5.02 -28.24
N ARG A 177 -2.75 4.24 -28.93
CA ARG A 177 -2.29 3.26 -29.92
C ARG A 177 -1.76 3.87 -31.20
N ALA A 178 -2.24 5.07 -31.56
CA ALA A 178 -1.68 5.84 -32.66
C ALA A 178 -0.27 6.36 -32.35
N GLU A 179 0.03 6.64 -31.08
CA GLU A 179 1.37 7.07 -30.63
C GLU A 179 2.31 5.90 -30.34
N ALA A 180 1.81 4.82 -29.74
CA ALA A 180 2.61 3.66 -29.32
C ALA A 180 1.89 2.32 -29.59
N GLY A 181 2.47 1.55 -30.51
CA GLY A 181 1.99 0.21 -30.86
C GLY A 181 2.11 -0.80 -29.72
N PRO A 182 1.43 -1.96 -29.82
CA PRO A 182 1.41 -2.98 -28.76
C PRO A 182 2.78 -3.60 -28.45
N ALA A 183 3.73 -3.56 -29.40
CA ALA A 183 5.10 -4.01 -29.17
C ALA A 183 5.92 -3.08 -28.26
N GLN A 184 5.51 -1.80 -28.14
CA GLN A 184 6.24 -0.77 -27.38
C GLN A 184 5.57 -0.46 -26.04
N LEU A 185 4.23 -0.52 -25.99
CA LEU A 185 3.47 -0.12 -24.82
C LEU A 185 2.37 -1.12 -24.47
N THR A 186 2.43 -1.63 -23.25
CA THR A 186 1.34 -2.44 -22.66
C THR A 186 0.24 -1.52 -22.10
N LEU A 187 -1.01 -1.80 -22.46
CA LEU A 187 -2.18 -1.15 -21.86
C LEU A 187 -2.88 -2.11 -20.92
N ARG A 188 -3.23 -1.61 -19.73
CA ARG A 188 -4.09 -2.30 -18.76
C ARG A 188 -5.26 -1.38 -18.46
N VAL A 189 -6.48 -1.90 -18.54
CA VAL A 189 -7.72 -1.21 -18.11
C VAL A 189 -8.28 -1.90 -16.88
#